data_AF-A0A4Y9PX86-F1
#
_entry.id   AF-A0A4Y9PX86-F1
#
_cell.length_a   1.000
_cell.length_b   1.000
_cell.length_c   1.000
_cell.angle_alpha   90.00
_cell.angle_beta   90.00
_cell.angle_gamma   90.00
#
_symmetry.space_group_name_H-M   'P 1'
#
loop_
_entity.id
_entity.type
_entity.pdbx_description
1 polymer ?
#
loop_
_entity_poly.entity_id
_entity_poly.type
_entity_poly.pdbx_seq_one_letter_code
_entity_poly.pdbx_strand_id
1 'polypeptide(L)' 'MWTGVRRRRARGPIVILVVGATGQVGSLVVRNLRAAGTPVRAMVRDRAKADDWPRPEPS' A
#
# COMPACT_ATOMS: atom_id res chain seq x y z
N MET A 1 15.34 -30.41 -26.61
CA MET A 1 15.04 -30.60 -25.17
C MET A 1 15.14 -29.23 -24.49
N TRP A 2 14.02 -28.58 -24.16
CA TRP A 2 14.03 -27.25 -23.53
C TRP A 2 13.91 -27.41 -22.02
N THR A 3 14.98 -27.12 -21.27
CA THR A 3 14.95 -27.09 -19.80
C THR A 3 14.52 -25.70 -19.33
N GLY A 4 13.21 -25.45 -19.36
CA GLY A 4 12.62 -24.22 -18.85
C GLY A 4 12.69 -24.15 -17.33
N VAL A 5 13.81 -23.69 -16.77
CA VAL A 5 13.89 -23.30 -15.35
C VAL A 5 13.01 -22.05 -15.19
N ARG A 6 11.81 -22.22 -14.65
CA ARG A 6 10.97 -21.07 -14.25
C ARG A 6 11.75 -20.30 -13.18
N ARG A 7 12.34 -19.16 -13.53
CA ARG A 7 12.87 -18.24 -12.53
C ARG A 7 11.71 -17.85 -11.62
N ARG A 8 11.76 -18.24 -10.35
CA ARG A 8 10.85 -17.68 -9.34
C ARG A 8 11.07 -16.17 -9.37
N ARG A 9 10.06 -15.42 -9.82
CA ARG A 9 10.07 -13.96 -9.68
C ARG A 9 10.28 -13.67 -8.20
N ALA A 10 11.34 -12.93 -7.87
CA ALA A 10 11.54 -12.48 -6.51
C ALA A 10 10.23 -11.83 -6.03
N ARG A 11 9.72 -12.23 -4.86
CA ARG A 11 8.55 -11.55 -4.30
C ARG A 11 8.94 -10.08 -4.12
N GLY A 12 8.17 -9.18 -4.72
CA GLY A 12 8.32 -7.75 -4.47
C GLY A 12 8.11 -7.43 -2.99
N PRO A 13 8.44 -6.20 -2.57
CA PRO A 13 8.21 -5.77 -1.19
C PRO A 13 6.74 -5.98 -0.80
N ILE A 14 6.52 -6.43 0.44
CA ILE A 14 5.16 -6.58 0.98
C ILE A 14 4.59 -5.18 1.19
N VAL A 15 3.45 -4.92 0.57
CA VAL A 15 2.69 -3.67 0.74
C VAL A 15 1.40 -4.00 1.49
N ILE A 16 1.13 -3.26 2.55
CA ILE A 16 -0.10 -3.41 3.33
C ILE A 16 -1.20 -2.55 2.70
N LEU A 17 -2.32 -3.17 2.34
CA LEU A 17 -3.52 -2.44 1.90
C LEU A 17 -4.46 -2.24 3.08
N VAL A 18 -4.75 -0.98 3.41
CA VAL A 18 -5.74 -0.62 4.43
C VAL A 18 -7.07 -0.27 3.75
N VAL A 19 -8.12 -0.97 4.15
CA VAL A 19 -9.52 -0.65 3.79
C VAL A 19 -10.18 0.12 4.93
N GLY A 20 -11.16 0.98 4.62
CA GLY A 20 -11.75 1.88 5.62
C GLY A 20 -10.76 2.95 6.12
N ALA A 21 -9.80 3.33 5.28
CA ALA A 21 -8.66 4.16 5.64
C ALA A 21 -9.05 5.59 6.07
N THR A 22 -10.23 6.06 5.68
CA THR A 22 -10.80 7.35 6.08
C THR A 22 -11.56 7.30 7.42
N GLY A 23 -11.74 6.11 8.01
CA GLY A 23 -12.32 5.95 9.35
C GLY A 23 -11.30 6.16 10.47
N GLN A 24 -11.75 6.25 11.72
CA GLN A 24 -10.87 6.53 12.88
C GLN A 24 -9.70 5.53 12.97
N VAL A 25 -10.00 4.23 13.04
CA VAL A 25 -8.97 3.18 13.16
C VAL A 25 -8.10 3.10 11.90
N GLY A 26 -8.72 3.10 10.72
CA GLY A 26 -7.99 3.02 9.45
C GLY A 26 -7.00 4.18 9.28
N SER A 27 -7.40 5.39 9.66
CA SER A 27 -6.55 6.57 9.58
C SER A 27 -5.34 6.48 10.53
N LEU A 28 -5.54 5.97 11.75
CA LEU A 28 -4.45 5.75 12.71
C LEU A 28 -3.47 4.68 12.22
N VAL A 29 -3.98 3.57 11.68
CA VAL A 29 -3.15 2.49 11.11
C VAL A 29 -2.28 3.02 9.97
N VAL A 30 -2.84 3.76 9.01
CA VAL A 30 -2.08 4.33 7.89
C VAL A 30 -1.00 5.29 8.40
N ARG A 31 -1.33 6.18 9.34
CA ARG A 31 -0.38 7.14 9.93
C ARG A 31 0.79 6.42 10.60
N ASN A 32 0.51 5.40 11.42
CA ASN A 32 1.55 4.66 12.14
C ASN A 32 2.42 3.82 11.19
N LEU A 33 1.83 3.13 10.20
CA LEU A 33 2.60 2.36 9.22
C LEU A 33 3.53 3.24 8.40
N ARG A 34 3.04 4.41 7.98
CA ARG A 34 3.85 5.39 7.24
C ARG A 34 4.99 5.94 8.12
N ALA A 35 4.71 6.29 9.38
CA ALA A 35 5.72 6.76 10.32
C ALA A 35 6.81 5.70 10.59
N ALA A 36 6.44 4.41 10.53
CA ALA A 36 7.38 3.29 10.67
C ALA A 36 8.16 2.96 9.37
N GLY A 37 7.93 3.67 8.26
CA GLY A 37 8.55 3.37 6.97
C GLY A 37 8.02 2.10 6.29
N THR A 38 6.92 1.53 6.79
CA THR A 38 6.30 0.34 6.21
C THR A 38 5.52 0.72 4.94
N PRO A 39 5.77 0.06 3.79
CA PRO A 39 5.01 0.31 2.58
C PRO A 39 3.51 0.07 2.79
N VAL A 40 2.72 1.14 2.66
CA VAL A 40 1.27 1.10 2.90
C VAL A 40 0.53 1.78 1.74
N ARG A 41 -0.59 1.19 1.36
CA ARG A 41 -1.58 1.76 0.44
C ARG A 41 -2.92 1.82 1.14
N ALA A 42 -3.71 2.83 0.80
CA ALA A 42 -5.03 2.98 1.36
C ALA A 42 -6.09 2.99 0.27
N MET A 43 -7.14 2.21 0.49
CA MET A 43 -8.30 2.18 -0.38
C MET A 43 -9.32 3.20 0.13
N VAL A 44 -9.59 4.20 -0.70
CA VAL A 44 -10.63 5.20 -0.47
C VAL A 44 -11.71 5.05 -1.52
N ARG A 45 -12.98 5.02 -1.08
CA ARG A 45 -14.13 4.89 -1.99
C ARG A 45 -14.40 6.19 -2.74
N ASP A 46 -14.16 7.31 -2.06
CA ASP A 46 -14.33 8.66 -2.56
C ASP A 46 -13.00 9.38 -2.35
N ARG A 47 -12.47 9.95 -3.44
CA ARG A 47 -11.18 10.62 -3.45
C ARG A 47 -11.20 11.93 -2.67
N ALA A 48 -12.33 12.65 -2.67
CA ALA A 48 -12.47 13.91 -1.94
C ALA A 48 -12.29 13.74 -0.43
N LYS A 49 -12.58 12.54 0.10
CA LYS A 49 -12.37 12.21 1.52
C LYS A 49 -10.91 11.96 1.89
N ALA A 50 -10.00 12.05 0.93
CA ALA A 50 -8.57 11.83 1.09
C ALA A 50 -7.74 13.01 0.57
N ASP A 51 -8.33 14.19 0.38
CA ASP A 51 -7.65 15.35 -0.21
C ASP A 51 -6.44 15.81 0.61
N ASP A 52 -6.49 15.65 1.94
CA ASP A 52 -5.37 15.98 2.84
C ASP A 52 -4.26 14.93 2.84
N TRP A 53 -4.39 13.85 2.05
CA TRP A 53 -3.40 12.78 2.02
C TRP A 53 -2.36 13.00 0.93
N PRO A 54 -1.07 12.80 1.25
CA PRO A 54 -0.01 12.95 0.27
C PRO A 54 -0.19 11.94 -0.84
N ARG A 55 -0.09 12.42 -2.08
CA ARG A 55 -0.17 11.59 -3.27
C ARG A 55 1.05 10.65 -3.28
N PRO A 56 0.88 9.36 -3.58
CA PRO A 56 2.04 8.48 -3.71
C PRO A 56 2.92 8.96 -4.87
N GLU A 57 4.23 9.08 -4.61
CA GLU A 57 5.24 9.29 -5.65
C GLU A 57 5.14 8.15 -6.69
N PRO A 58 5.17 8.44 -8.00
CA PRO A 58 5.21 7.39 -9.01
C PRO A 58 6.53 6.61 -8.88
N SER A 59 6.40 5.29 -8.74
CA SER A 59 7.51 4.33 -8.73
C SER A 59 8.07 4.08 -10.12
#